data_AF-A0A7W0XDV4-F1
#
_entry.id   AF-A0A7W0XDV4-F1
#
_cell.length_a   1.000
_cell.length_b   1.000
_cell.length_c   1.000
_cell.angle_alpha   90.00
_cell.angle_beta   90.00
_cell.angle_gamma   90.00
#
_symmetry.space_group_name_H-M   'P 1'
#
loop_
_entity.id
_entity.type
_entity.pdbx_description
1 polymer ?
#
loop_
_entity_poly.entity_id
_entity_poly.type
_entity_poly.pdbx_seq_one_letter_code
_entity_poly.pdbx_strand_id
1 'polypeptide(L)'
;MPPANRWRARTKHDLIIEVWEELDCESVGARELKQIQKVIGQKFGTGSLDSPASVARTLADEGAVLRHPEVLSLDTEWREREMSALFSPDELNFSGLAEAWASIKKLDNLRRKFEQNSEQQQLGSLREMTLIFKQDALGMARSKTVERQKRLEAKEIAQWLTVWLQSPDIFEDWLSLRKRSPEFIQLSI
;
A
#
# COMPACT_ATOMS: atom_id res chain seq x y z
N MET A 1 17.13 25.28 -17.28
CA MET A 1 16.46 25.25 -15.97
C MET A 1 15.14 24.53 -16.12
N PRO A 2 14.81 23.50 -15.33
CA PRO A 2 13.48 22.91 -15.37
C PRO A 2 12.47 23.92 -14.79
N PRO A 3 11.23 24.00 -15.30
CA PRO A 3 10.28 25.00 -14.83
C PRO A 3 9.89 24.72 -13.38
N ALA A 4 9.77 25.80 -12.60
CA ALA A 4 9.25 25.79 -11.25
C ALA A 4 7.84 25.16 -11.23
N ASN A 5 7.75 24.02 -10.55
CA ASN A 5 6.55 23.29 -10.08
C ASN A 5 5.24 23.57 -10.85
N ARG A 6 5.05 22.92 -12.00
CA ARG A 6 3.79 22.91 -12.79
C ARG A 6 2.54 22.57 -11.96
N TRP A 7 2.72 21.78 -10.90
CA TRP A 7 1.64 21.19 -10.12
C TRP A 7 1.38 21.96 -8.83
N ARG A 8 0.11 22.30 -8.55
CA ARG A 8 -0.30 23.07 -7.37
C ARG A 8 -0.57 22.20 -6.14
N ALA A 9 -0.91 20.93 -6.33
CA ALA A 9 -1.25 19.98 -5.28
C ALA A 9 -0.22 19.93 -4.15
N ARG A 10 -0.66 19.88 -2.89
CA ARG A 10 0.24 19.74 -1.73
C ARG A 10 0.31 18.32 -1.21
N THR A 11 -0.71 17.52 -1.50
CA THR A 11 -0.78 16.12 -1.12
C THR A 11 -0.68 15.23 -2.35
N LYS A 12 -0.34 13.95 -2.14
CA LYS A 12 -0.33 12.96 -3.22
C LYS A 12 -1.73 12.73 -3.79
N HIS A 13 -2.75 12.76 -2.94
CA HIS A 13 -4.14 12.61 -3.34
C HIS A 13 -4.56 13.73 -4.32
N ASP A 14 -4.35 14.99 -3.93
CA ASP A 14 -4.68 16.13 -4.80
C ASP A 14 -3.87 16.09 -6.11
N LEU A 15 -2.62 15.60 -6.06
CA LEU A 15 -1.77 15.48 -7.24
C LEU A 15 -2.29 14.40 -8.20
N ILE A 16 -2.78 13.28 -7.69
CA ILE A 16 -3.39 12.21 -8.51
C ILE A 16 -4.57 12.79 -9.30
N ILE A 17 -5.42 13.57 -8.63
CA ILE A 17 -6.60 14.21 -9.23
C ILE A 17 -6.16 15.27 -10.25
N GLU A 18 -5.26 16.19 -9.87
CA GLU A 18 -4.77 17.27 -10.74
C GLU A 18 -4.13 16.74 -12.03
N VAL A 19 -3.37 15.63 -11.94
CA VAL A 19 -2.77 15.00 -13.13
C VAL A 19 -3.82 14.32 -13.99
N TRP A 20 -4.83 13.68 -13.38
CA TRP A 20 -5.91 13.04 -14.13
C TRP A 20 -6.78 14.06 -14.87
N GLU A 21 -7.11 15.18 -14.24
CA GLU A 21 -7.82 16.30 -14.87
C GLU A 21 -7.03 16.87 -16.06
N GLU A 22 -5.70 16.99 -15.94
CA GLU A 22 -4.85 17.46 -17.03
C GLU A 22 -4.71 16.45 -18.17
N LEU A 23 -4.82 15.15 -17.87
CA LEU A 23 -4.82 14.08 -18.86
C LEU A 23 -6.09 14.07 -19.74
N ASP A 24 -7.17 14.73 -19.28
CA ASP A 24 -8.45 14.88 -19.99
C ASP A 24 -9.00 13.54 -20.51
N CYS A 25 -9.04 12.53 -19.62
CA CYS A 25 -9.46 11.18 -19.97
C CYS A 25 -10.59 10.66 -19.06
N GLU A 26 -11.66 10.17 -19.68
CA GLU A 26 -12.81 9.58 -18.95
C GLU A 26 -12.51 8.19 -18.39
N SER A 27 -11.64 7.42 -19.06
CA SER A 27 -11.24 6.08 -18.62
C SER A 27 -9.73 6.01 -18.32
N VAL A 28 -9.40 5.32 -17.23
CA VAL A 28 -8.05 5.22 -16.69
C VAL A 28 -7.58 3.76 -16.75
N GLY A 29 -6.40 3.54 -17.32
CA GLY A 29 -5.74 2.24 -17.34
C GLY A 29 -4.22 2.38 -17.25
N ALA A 30 -3.48 1.44 -17.82
CA ALA A 30 -2.05 1.30 -17.49
C ALA A 30 -1.23 2.52 -17.90
N ARG A 31 -1.55 3.15 -19.03
CA ARG A 31 -0.82 4.32 -19.54
C ARG A 31 -0.98 5.52 -18.60
N GLU A 32 -2.21 5.83 -18.22
CA GLU A 32 -2.54 6.98 -17.36
C GLU A 32 -1.95 6.78 -15.96
N LEU A 33 -2.09 5.57 -15.39
CA LEU A 33 -1.50 5.23 -14.09
C LEU A 33 0.01 5.38 -14.08
N LYS A 34 0.72 4.90 -15.11
CA LYS A 34 2.18 5.08 -15.23
C LYS A 34 2.57 6.57 -15.28
N GLN A 35 1.79 7.40 -15.97
CA GLN A 35 2.04 8.83 -16.04
C GLN A 35 1.82 9.51 -14.69
N ILE A 36 0.74 9.17 -13.98
CA ILE A 36 0.45 9.69 -12.64
C ILE A 36 1.55 9.27 -11.66
N GLN A 37 1.93 7.99 -11.63
CA GLN A 37 3.03 7.51 -10.78
C GLN A 37 4.36 8.23 -11.06
N LYS A 38 4.68 8.48 -12.34
CA LYS A 38 5.86 9.26 -12.72
C LYS A 38 5.83 10.68 -12.14
N VAL A 39 4.67 11.34 -12.21
CA VAL A 39 4.53 12.71 -11.67
C VAL A 39 4.59 12.72 -10.13
N ILE A 40 3.97 11.74 -9.46
CA ILE A 40 4.10 11.57 -8.00
C ILE A 40 5.58 11.41 -7.64
N GLY A 41 6.31 10.54 -8.34
CA GLY A 41 7.74 10.32 -8.11
C GLY A 41 8.60 11.57 -8.34
N GLN A 42 8.28 12.38 -9.34
CA GLN A 42 8.99 13.64 -9.61
C GLN A 42 8.76 14.70 -8.52
N LYS A 43 7.55 14.75 -7.94
CA LYS A 43 7.19 15.80 -6.97
C LYS A 43 7.49 15.42 -5.52
N PHE A 44 7.29 14.16 -5.16
CA PHE A 44 7.44 13.66 -3.79
C PHE A 44 8.66 12.74 -3.60
N GLY A 45 9.46 12.52 -4.65
CA GLY A 45 10.65 11.68 -4.64
C GLY A 45 10.41 10.26 -5.14
N THR A 46 11.49 9.56 -5.50
CA THR A 46 11.52 8.24 -6.16
C THR A 46 10.91 7.08 -5.35
N GLY A 47 10.43 7.31 -4.14
CA GLY A 47 9.71 6.35 -3.30
C GLY A 47 8.19 6.50 -3.38
N SER A 48 7.61 6.48 -4.58
CA SER A 48 6.15 6.43 -4.70
C SER A 48 5.65 5.05 -4.27
N LEU A 49 5.48 4.89 -2.96
CA LEU A 49 4.85 3.75 -2.29
C LEU A 49 3.39 3.51 -2.73
N ASP A 50 2.83 4.40 -3.58
CA ASP A 50 1.50 4.26 -4.15
C ASP A 50 1.53 3.26 -5.31
N SER A 51 1.00 2.07 -5.04
CA SER A 51 0.76 1.03 -6.03
C SER A 51 -0.19 1.52 -7.14
N PRO A 52 -0.12 0.96 -8.36
CA PRO A 52 -1.10 1.22 -9.41
C PRO A 52 -2.54 1.04 -8.94
N ALA A 53 -2.81 0.03 -8.10
CA ALA A 53 -4.13 -0.17 -7.50
C ALA A 53 -4.52 0.95 -6.52
N SER A 54 -3.59 1.48 -5.73
CA SER A 54 -3.84 2.61 -4.82
C SER A 54 -4.21 3.89 -5.59
N VAL A 55 -3.46 4.19 -6.67
CA VAL A 55 -3.75 5.34 -7.55
C VAL A 55 -5.10 5.15 -8.25
N ALA A 56 -5.35 3.97 -8.83
CA ALA A 56 -6.61 3.67 -9.50
C ALA A 56 -7.81 3.77 -8.55
N ARG A 57 -7.67 3.31 -7.29
CA ARG A 57 -8.72 3.43 -6.28
C ARG A 57 -9.02 4.88 -5.94
N THR A 58 -7.99 5.71 -5.81
CA THR A 58 -8.16 7.16 -5.59
C THR A 58 -8.97 7.79 -6.72
N LEU A 59 -8.66 7.46 -7.97
CA LEU A 59 -9.38 7.98 -9.13
C LEU A 59 -10.82 7.45 -9.21
N ALA A 60 -11.04 6.18 -8.88
CA ALA A 60 -12.39 5.61 -8.82
C ALA A 60 -13.26 6.27 -7.73
N ASP A 61 -12.68 6.65 -6.59
CA ASP A 61 -13.39 7.39 -5.55
C ASP A 61 -13.82 8.79 -6.00
N GLU A 62 -13.16 9.35 -7.02
CA GLU A 62 -13.50 10.61 -7.69
C GLU A 62 -14.31 10.42 -8.98
N GLY A 63 -14.70 9.18 -9.30
CA GLY A 63 -15.62 8.86 -10.40
C GLY A 63 -14.96 8.43 -11.72
N ALA A 64 -13.64 8.24 -11.76
CA ALA A 64 -12.97 7.74 -12.96
C ALA A 64 -13.41 6.31 -13.31
N VAL A 65 -13.63 6.03 -14.60
CA VAL A 65 -13.94 4.68 -15.08
C VAL A 65 -12.64 3.90 -15.25
N LEU A 66 -12.48 2.78 -14.54
CA LEU A 66 -11.26 1.99 -14.59
C LEU A 66 -11.31 0.91 -15.68
N ARG A 67 -10.23 0.81 -16.47
CA ARG A 67 -9.98 -0.35 -17.33
C ARG A 67 -9.35 -1.46 -16.49
N HIS A 68 -10.20 -2.13 -15.69
CA HIS A 68 -9.78 -3.10 -14.67
C HIS A 68 -8.71 -4.11 -15.10
N PRO A 69 -8.77 -4.74 -16.30
CA PRO A 69 -7.71 -5.66 -16.73
C PRO A 69 -6.33 -5.00 -16.79
N GLU A 70 -6.24 -3.78 -17.33
CA GLU A 70 -4.98 -3.04 -17.41
C GLU A 70 -4.46 -2.62 -16.03
N VAL A 71 -5.36 -2.23 -15.13
CA VAL A 71 -5.01 -1.86 -13.75
C VAL A 71 -4.42 -3.07 -13.01
N LEU A 72 -5.08 -4.22 -13.11
CA LEU A 72 -4.65 -5.45 -12.45
C LEU A 72 -3.29 -5.92 -12.99
N SER A 73 -3.12 -5.99 -14.31
CA SER A 73 -1.83 -6.38 -14.90
C SER A 73 -0.71 -5.45 -14.49
N LEU A 74 -0.94 -4.13 -14.51
CA LEU A 74 0.06 -3.15 -14.09
C LEU A 74 0.41 -3.28 -12.60
N ASP A 75 -0.57 -3.51 -11.73
CA ASP A 75 -0.34 -3.69 -10.30
C ASP A 75 0.49 -4.95 -10.01
N THR A 76 0.17 -6.06 -10.68
CA THR A 76 0.95 -7.31 -10.58
C THR A 76 2.40 -7.10 -11.00
N GLU A 77 2.64 -6.53 -12.19
CA GLU A 77 3.99 -6.24 -12.67
C GLU A 77 4.75 -5.28 -11.74
N TRP A 78 4.05 -4.32 -11.14
CA TRP A 78 4.65 -3.38 -10.19
C TRP A 78 5.04 -4.10 -8.89
N ARG A 79 4.15 -4.90 -8.31
CA ARG A 79 4.43 -5.69 -7.10
C ARG A 79 5.59 -6.66 -7.32
N GLU A 80 5.62 -7.35 -8.46
CA GLU A 80 6.73 -8.23 -8.84
C GLU A 80 8.07 -7.49 -8.78
N ARG A 81 8.16 -6.30 -9.38
CA ARG A 81 9.39 -5.50 -9.35
C ARG A 81 9.76 -5.06 -7.94
N GLU A 82 8.82 -4.49 -7.18
CA GLU A 82 9.09 -3.97 -5.84
C GLU A 82 9.36 -5.09 -4.81
N MET A 83 8.83 -6.29 -5.02
CA MET A 83 8.93 -7.40 -4.06
C MET A 83 10.01 -8.44 -4.38
N SER A 84 10.42 -8.55 -5.65
CA SER A 84 11.33 -9.61 -6.14
C SER A 84 12.62 -9.79 -5.35
N ALA A 85 13.10 -8.76 -4.67
CA ALA A 85 14.31 -8.83 -3.87
C ALA A 85 14.16 -9.65 -2.57
N LEU A 86 12.95 -9.76 -2.00
CA LEU A 86 12.72 -10.37 -0.69
C LEU A 86 11.65 -11.46 -0.66
N PHE A 87 10.64 -11.38 -1.51
CA PHE A 87 9.50 -12.30 -1.52
C PHE A 87 9.06 -12.63 -2.95
N SER A 88 8.48 -13.81 -3.12
CA SER A 88 7.73 -14.12 -4.34
C SER A 88 6.39 -13.37 -4.35
N PRO A 89 5.79 -13.08 -5.53
CA PRO A 89 4.61 -12.22 -5.67
C PRO A 89 3.39 -12.66 -4.84
N ASP A 90 3.25 -13.98 -4.60
CA ASP A 90 2.12 -14.57 -3.87
C ASP A 90 2.46 -14.94 -2.42
N GLU A 91 3.66 -14.61 -1.96
CA GLU A 91 4.11 -15.05 -0.64
C GLU A 91 3.48 -14.22 0.49
N LEU A 92 3.14 -12.96 0.21
CA LEU A 92 2.48 -12.06 1.15
C LEU A 92 1.07 -11.73 0.67
N ASN A 93 0.11 -11.86 1.56
CA ASN A 93 -1.30 -11.59 1.32
C ASN A 93 -1.91 -10.78 2.47
N PHE A 94 -2.57 -9.68 2.13
CA PHE A 94 -3.21 -8.74 3.05
C PHE A 94 -4.69 -8.49 2.69
N SER A 95 -5.34 -9.42 1.99
CA SER A 95 -6.75 -9.30 1.59
C SER A 95 -7.76 -9.57 2.72
N GLY A 96 -7.27 -10.06 3.87
CA GLY A 96 -8.04 -10.39 5.06
C GLY A 96 -7.16 -10.49 6.31
N LEU A 97 -7.79 -10.54 7.49
CA LEU A 97 -7.09 -10.52 8.78
C LEU A 97 -6.26 -11.80 9.02
N ALA A 98 -6.77 -12.96 8.58
CA ALA A 98 -6.06 -14.23 8.78
C ALA A 98 -4.79 -14.29 7.91
N GLU A 99 -4.92 -13.90 6.64
CA GLU A 99 -3.85 -13.82 5.66
C GLU A 99 -2.81 -12.77 6.07
N ALA A 100 -3.26 -11.59 6.51
CA ALA A 100 -2.37 -10.53 6.99
C ALA A 100 -1.54 -11.00 8.19
N TRP A 101 -2.13 -11.74 9.13
CA TRP A 101 -1.38 -12.32 10.25
C TRP A 101 -0.34 -13.32 9.77
N ALA A 102 -0.68 -14.21 8.84
CA ALA A 102 0.26 -15.15 8.27
C ALA A 102 1.44 -14.43 7.56
N SER A 103 1.14 -13.36 6.83
CA SER A 103 2.13 -12.52 6.14
C SER A 103 3.04 -11.79 7.11
N ILE A 104 2.52 -11.20 8.20
CA ILE A 104 3.35 -10.51 9.19
C ILE A 104 4.29 -11.49 9.90
N LYS A 105 3.88 -12.73 10.16
CA LYS A 105 4.81 -13.75 10.68
C LYS A 105 5.97 -14.02 9.71
N LYS A 106 5.72 -14.03 8.40
CA LYS A 106 6.80 -14.17 7.40
C LYS A 106 7.73 -12.97 7.42
N LEU A 107 7.18 -11.76 7.48
CA LEU A 107 7.96 -10.52 7.63
C LEU A 107 8.83 -10.56 8.89
N ASP A 108 8.29 -10.95 10.03
CA ASP A 108 9.03 -11.01 11.29
C ASP A 108 10.12 -12.08 11.28
N ASN A 109 9.84 -13.26 10.73
CA ASN A 109 10.86 -14.30 10.55
C ASN A 109 12.02 -13.82 9.69
N LEU A 110 11.73 -13.08 8.61
CA LEU A 110 12.77 -12.55 7.73
C LEU A 110 13.56 -11.41 8.40
N ARG A 111 12.88 -10.52 9.12
CA ARG A 111 13.51 -9.47 9.94
C ARG A 111 14.52 -10.07 10.92
N ARG A 112 14.12 -11.06 11.71
CA ARG A 112 14.99 -11.71 12.70
C ARG A 112 16.24 -12.32 12.06
N LYS A 113 16.10 -12.92 10.85
CA LYS A 113 17.25 -13.44 10.10
C LYS A 113 18.21 -12.33 9.68
N PHE A 114 17.71 -11.23 9.14
CA PHE A 114 18.56 -10.10 8.74
C PHE A 114 19.23 -9.42 9.93
N GLU A 115 18.55 -9.31 11.08
CA GLU A 115 19.15 -8.81 12.32
C GLU A 115 20.29 -9.71 12.81
N GLN A 116 20.07 -11.03 12.83
CA GLN A 116 21.10 -12.02 13.21
C GLN A 116 22.34 -11.94 12.31
N ASN A 117 22.14 -11.68 11.01
CA ASN A 117 23.22 -11.58 10.03
C ASN A 117 23.80 -10.16 9.88
N SER A 118 23.31 -9.17 10.64
CA SER A 118 23.71 -7.76 10.51
C SER A 118 23.49 -7.16 9.10
N GLU A 119 22.46 -7.64 8.39
CA GLU A 119 22.10 -7.25 7.03
C GLU A 119 21.25 -5.96 7.00
N GLN A 120 21.89 -4.83 7.30
CA GLN A 120 21.20 -3.53 7.45
C GLN A 120 20.48 -3.05 6.18
N GLN A 121 21.03 -3.33 5.00
CA GLN A 121 20.40 -2.95 3.72
C GLN A 121 19.07 -3.70 3.53
N GLN A 122 19.05 -4.99 3.86
CA GLN A 122 17.91 -5.87 3.72
C GLN A 122 16.82 -5.54 4.74
N LEU A 123 17.19 -5.09 5.95
CA LEU A 123 16.26 -4.50 6.91
C LEU A 123 15.62 -3.22 6.37
N GLY A 124 16.40 -2.38 5.69
CA GLY A 124 15.90 -1.20 4.97
C GLY A 124 14.87 -1.57 3.92
N SER A 125 15.21 -2.50 3.01
CA SER A 125 14.30 -2.98 1.96
C SER A 125 13.03 -3.65 2.52
N LEU A 126 13.15 -4.42 3.59
CA LEU A 126 12.00 -5.05 4.27
C LEU A 126 11.06 -3.98 4.84
N ARG A 127 11.62 -2.93 5.43
CA ARG A 127 10.85 -1.79 5.95
C ARG A 127 10.14 -1.03 4.83
N GLU A 128 10.83 -0.74 3.72
CA GLU A 128 10.26 -0.06 2.55
C GLU A 128 9.10 -0.86 1.95
N MET A 129 9.28 -2.16 1.77
CA MET A 129 8.22 -3.04 1.30
C MET A 129 7.02 -3.06 2.25
N THR A 130 7.27 -3.16 3.55
CA THR A 130 6.18 -3.15 4.55
C THR A 130 5.40 -1.83 4.52
N LEU A 131 6.07 -0.71 4.23
CA LEU A 131 5.42 0.59 4.05
C LEU A 131 4.47 0.60 2.83
N ILE A 132 4.78 -0.10 1.75
CA ILE A 132 3.89 -0.25 0.58
C ILE A 132 2.56 -0.87 1.03
N PHE A 133 2.61 -2.04 1.69
CA PHE A 133 1.40 -2.73 2.16
C PHE A 133 0.59 -1.89 3.15
N LYS A 134 1.28 -1.15 4.03
CA LYS A 134 0.62 -0.24 4.96
C LYS A 134 -0.11 0.88 4.21
N GLN A 135 0.50 1.46 3.17
CA GLN A 135 -0.13 2.52 2.40
C GLN A 135 -1.31 2.02 1.58
N ASP A 136 -1.20 0.84 0.98
CA ASP A 136 -2.31 0.18 0.29
C ASP A 136 -3.50 -0.06 1.22
N ALA A 137 -3.24 -0.60 2.42
CA ALA A 137 -4.27 -0.84 3.43
C ALA A 137 -4.93 0.46 3.90
N LEU A 138 -4.15 1.54 4.08
CA LEU A 138 -4.71 2.87 4.38
C LEU A 138 -5.56 3.43 3.23
N GLY A 139 -5.14 3.23 1.99
CA GLY A 139 -5.91 3.62 0.80
C GLY A 139 -7.24 2.87 0.73
N MET A 140 -7.23 1.56 0.95
CA MET A 140 -8.44 0.74 1.05
C MET A 140 -9.36 1.23 2.17
N ALA A 141 -8.83 1.47 3.36
CA ALA A 141 -9.61 1.90 4.52
C ALA A 141 -10.35 3.24 4.31
N ARG A 142 -9.78 4.14 3.49
CA ARG A 142 -10.33 5.47 3.20
C ARG A 142 -11.29 5.49 2.02
N SER A 143 -11.21 4.47 1.17
CA SER A 143 -11.96 4.45 -0.08
C SER A 143 -13.47 4.47 0.15
N LYS A 144 -14.20 5.08 -0.79
CA LYS A 144 -15.67 5.12 -0.78
C LYS A 144 -16.26 3.98 -1.61
N THR A 145 -15.48 3.50 -2.59
CA THR A 145 -15.86 2.41 -3.51
C THR A 145 -15.63 1.01 -2.93
N VAL A 146 -14.82 0.89 -1.87
CA VAL A 146 -14.58 -0.39 -1.16
C VAL A 146 -15.69 -0.69 -0.14
N GLU A 147 -16.14 -1.94 -0.10
CA GLU A 147 -17.15 -2.42 0.85
C GLU A 147 -16.77 -2.11 2.32
N ARG A 148 -17.74 -1.71 3.15
CA ARG A 148 -17.54 -1.34 4.55
C ARG A 148 -16.71 -2.36 5.33
N GLN A 149 -17.02 -3.65 5.24
CA GLN A 149 -16.29 -4.68 5.99
C GLN A 149 -14.82 -4.73 5.59
N LYS A 150 -14.55 -4.74 4.27
CA LYS A 150 -13.18 -4.69 3.73
C LYS A 150 -12.40 -3.44 4.13
N ARG A 151 -13.08 -2.29 4.28
CA ARG A 151 -12.44 -1.05 4.78
C ARG A 151 -12.05 -1.16 6.25
N LEU A 152 -12.89 -1.79 7.07
CA LEU A 152 -12.59 -2.01 8.48
C LEU A 152 -11.43 -3.00 8.64
N GLU A 153 -11.42 -4.10 7.88
CA GLU A 153 -10.29 -5.04 7.83
C GLU A 153 -9.00 -4.32 7.40
N ALA A 154 -9.05 -3.53 6.33
CA ALA A 154 -7.88 -2.80 5.86
C ALA A 154 -7.37 -1.77 6.90
N LYS A 155 -8.27 -1.11 7.64
CA LYS A 155 -7.90 -0.22 8.75
C LYS A 155 -7.15 -0.97 9.84
N GLU A 156 -7.62 -2.17 10.19
CA GLU A 156 -6.99 -3.03 11.19
C GLU A 156 -5.62 -3.51 10.72
N ILE A 157 -5.50 -3.96 9.47
CA ILE A 157 -4.23 -4.38 8.87
C ILE A 157 -3.22 -3.22 8.86
N ALA A 158 -3.65 -2.01 8.50
CA ALA A 158 -2.79 -0.82 8.56
C ALA A 158 -2.29 -0.51 9.98
N GLN A 159 -3.13 -0.76 10.99
CA GLN A 159 -2.73 -0.64 12.39
C GLN A 159 -1.71 -1.71 12.77
N TRP A 160 -1.93 -2.97 12.37
CA TRP A 160 -0.99 -4.07 12.63
C TRP A 160 0.39 -3.79 12.04
N LEU A 161 0.43 -3.38 10.76
CA LEU A 161 1.66 -3.01 10.08
C LEU A 161 2.32 -1.80 10.73
N THR A 162 1.55 -0.85 11.27
CA THR A 162 2.09 0.30 12.01
C THR A 162 2.79 -0.12 13.29
N VAL A 163 2.15 -0.96 14.11
CA VAL A 163 2.75 -1.45 15.36
C VAL A 163 3.98 -2.30 15.06
N TRP A 164 3.90 -3.20 14.08
CA TRP A 164 5.04 -4.02 13.69
C TRP A 164 6.23 -3.18 13.18
N LEU A 165 5.98 -2.14 12.37
CA LEU A 165 7.04 -1.22 11.90
C LEU A 165 7.69 -0.39 13.01
N GLN A 166 6.97 -0.13 14.11
CA GLN A 166 7.45 0.68 15.23
C GLN A 166 8.16 -0.15 16.28
N SER A 167 7.57 -1.29 16.63
CA SER A 167 7.99 -2.14 17.74
C SER A 167 7.70 -3.62 17.40
N PRO A 168 8.46 -4.23 16.47
CA PRO A 168 8.18 -5.59 16.01
C PRO A 168 8.30 -6.63 17.15
N ASP A 169 9.18 -6.39 18.12
CA ASP A 169 9.45 -7.34 19.22
C ASP A 169 8.27 -7.53 20.19
N ILE A 170 7.36 -6.55 20.28
CA ILE A 170 6.16 -6.62 21.14
C ILE A 170 4.89 -6.91 20.34
N PHE A 171 5.00 -7.07 19.01
CA PHE A 171 3.84 -7.11 18.13
C PHE A 171 2.91 -8.29 18.44
N GLU A 172 3.46 -9.48 18.72
CA GLU A 172 2.63 -10.67 19.00
C GLU A 172 1.84 -10.53 20.31
N ASP A 173 2.47 -9.97 21.34
CA ASP A 173 1.82 -9.69 22.63
C ASP A 173 0.73 -8.63 22.46
N TRP A 174 1.06 -7.54 21.76
CA TRP A 174 0.10 -6.50 21.44
C TRP A 174 -1.09 -7.04 20.64
N LEU A 175 -0.85 -7.88 19.63
CA LEU A 175 -1.90 -8.47 18.81
C LEU A 175 -2.80 -9.42 19.62
N SER A 176 -2.21 -10.17 20.55
CA SER A 176 -2.95 -11.05 21.45
C SER A 176 -3.93 -10.28 22.34
N LEU A 177 -3.53 -9.09 22.82
CA LEU A 177 -4.42 -8.18 23.54
C LEU A 177 -5.46 -7.54 22.60
N ARG A 178 -5.05 -7.10 21.41
CA ARG A 178 -5.93 -6.49 20.41
C ARG A 178 -7.06 -7.43 20.02
N LYS A 179 -6.79 -8.72 19.82
CA LYS A 179 -7.82 -9.73 19.47
C LYS A 179 -8.90 -9.93 20.54
N ARG A 180 -8.65 -9.52 21.79
CA ARG A 180 -9.61 -9.61 22.92
C ARG A 180 -10.41 -8.33 23.13
N SER A 181 -10.07 -7.26 22.41
CA SER A 181 -10.76 -5.97 22.57
C SER A 181 -12.14 -5.99 21.90
N PRO A 182 -13.13 -5.25 22.46
CA PRO A 182 -14.48 -5.20 21.93
C PRO A 182 -14.53 -4.82 20.44
N GLU A 183 -13.69 -3.87 20.02
CA GLU A 183 -13.68 -3.37 18.65
C GLU A 183 -13.16 -4.41 17.64
N PHE A 184 -12.30 -5.34 18.08
CA PHE A 184 -11.84 -6.45 17.22
C PHE A 184 -12.87 -7.58 17.14
N ILE A 185 -13.53 -7.87 18.26
CA ILE A 185 -14.59 -8.88 18.31
C ILE A 185 -15.74 -8.49 17.39
N GLN A 186 -16.15 -7.22 17.41
CA GLN A 186 -17.18 -6.69 16.50
C GLN A 186 -16.78 -6.73 15.01
N LEU A 187 -15.48 -6.77 14.71
CA LEU A 187 -14.97 -6.88 13.34
C LEU A 187 -14.96 -8.32 12.81
N SER A 188 -14.88 -9.30 13.72
CA SER A 188 -14.71 -10.72 13.40
C SER A 188 -16.01 -11.53 13.34
N ILE A 189 -17.15 -10.86 13.55
CA ILE A 189 -18.52 -11.38 13.51
C ILE A 189 -19.19 -10.85 12.25
#